data_AF-A0A0T9PMP7-F1
#
_entry.id   AF-A0A0T9PMP7-F1
#
_cell.length_a   1.000
_cell.length_b   1.000
_cell.length_c   1.000
_cell.angle_alpha   90.00
_cell.angle_beta   90.00
_cell.angle_gamma   90.00
#
_symmetry.space_group_name_H-M   'P 1'
#
loop_
_entity.id
_entity.type
_entity.pdbx_description
1 polymer ?
#
loop_
_entity_poly.entity_id
_entity_poly.type
_entity_poly.pdbx_seq_one_letter_code
_entity_poly.pdbx_strand_id
1 'polypeptide(L)'
;MSKLNIKLIVFFSPVLFGCQINSEKNKPNEEIINQLTALTAGLHFLKEDCNLKEIPNKQEIINSAIKIANLKGEITTSKYHNEIINKSEFLYQDIKSDLTAKNTKCLELEELLIPFIEKIN
;
A
#
# COMPACT_ATOMS: atom_id res chain seq x y z
N MET A 1 -31.73 26.64 58.17
CA MET A 1 -32.93 26.66 57.33
C MET A 1 -32.47 27.02 55.91
N SER A 2 -32.16 26.02 55.08
CA SER A 2 -33.06 25.46 54.05
C SER A 2 -33.45 26.54 53.01
N LYS A 3 -33.14 26.48 51.71
CA LYS A 3 -33.08 25.33 50.79
C LYS A 3 -32.12 25.64 49.62
N LEU A 4 -31.32 24.64 49.26
CA LEU A 4 -30.60 24.53 47.98
C LEU A 4 -31.62 24.20 46.88
N ASN A 5 -31.76 25.04 45.86
CA ASN A 5 -32.58 24.74 44.68
C ASN A 5 -31.67 24.42 43.50
N ILE A 6 -31.44 23.12 43.30
CA ILE A 6 -30.81 22.52 42.14
C ILE A 6 -31.72 22.75 40.92
N LYS A 7 -31.24 23.51 39.94
CA LYS A 7 -31.68 23.38 38.54
C LYS A 7 -30.49 22.92 37.72
N LEU A 8 -30.24 21.61 37.78
CA LEU A 8 -29.31 20.91 36.91
C LEU A 8 -29.93 20.85 35.51
N ILE A 9 -29.66 21.87 34.69
CA ILE A 9 -30.00 21.84 33.26
C ILE A 9 -28.93 21.00 32.57
N VAL A 10 -29.21 19.71 32.46
CA VAL A 10 -28.46 18.76 31.64
C VAL A 10 -28.80 19.07 30.18
N PHE A 11 -27.96 19.86 29.51
CA PHE A 11 -27.98 19.94 28.05
C PHE A 11 -27.13 18.78 27.51
N PHE A 12 -27.75 17.60 27.42
CA PHE A 12 -27.24 16.47 26.65
C PHE A 12 -27.37 16.84 25.18
N SER A 13 -26.43 17.62 24.66
CA SER A 13 -26.29 17.79 23.22
C SER A 13 -25.58 16.54 22.71
N PRO A 14 -26.20 15.67 21.90
CA PRO A 14 -25.46 14.67 21.18
C PRO A 14 -24.61 15.45 20.19
N VAL A 15 -23.35 15.68 20.54
CA VAL A 15 -22.36 16.08 19.55
C VAL A 15 -22.21 14.86 18.66
N LEU A 16 -23.06 14.77 17.65
CA LEU A 16 -22.81 14.01 16.45
C LEU A 16 -21.55 14.62 15.85
N PHE A 17 -20.38 14.21 16.35
CA PHE A 17 -19.16 14.24 15.58
C PHE A 17 -19.37 13.25 14.45
N GLY A 18 -20.14 13.66 13.44
CA GLY A 18 -20.04 13.08 12.12
C GLY A 18 -18.60 13.37 11.69
N CYS A 19 -17.77 12.34 11.59
CA CYS A 19 -16.58 12.42 10.77
C CYS A 19 -17.06 12.76 9.35
N GLN A 20 -17.03 14.05 8.98
CA GLN A 20 -17.01 14.43 7.58
C GLN A 20 -15.67 13.95 7.03
N ILE A 21 -15.65 12.71 6.55
CA ILE A 21 -14.54 12.20 5.76
C ILE A 21 -14.60 12.96 4.44
N ASN A 22 -13.84 14.05 4.36
CA ASN A 22 -13.54 14.71 3.11
C ASN A 22 -12.73 13.71 2.27
N SER A 23 -13.41 12.87 1.48
CA SER A 23 -12.74 12.10 0.44
C SER A 23 -12.37 13.09 -0.68
N GLU A 24 -11.16 13.65 -0.64
CA GLU A 24 -10.58 14.34 -1.79
C GLU A 24 -10.43 13.33 -2.93
N LYS A 25 -11.43 13.25 -3.81
CA LYS A 25 -11.51 12.28 -4.92
C LYS A 25 -10.64 12.60 -6.14
N ASN A 26 -9.65 13.49 -6.06
CA ASN A 26 -9.01 14.04 -7.28
C ASN A 26 -7.49 14.26 -7.21
N LYS A 27 -6.73 13.40 -6.52
CA LYS A 27 -5.28 13.23 -6.81
C LYS A 27 -5.05 11.78 -7.27
N PRO A 28 -4.22 11.53 -8.32
CA PRO A 28 -3.66 10.20 -8.49
C PRO A 28 -2.96 9.85 -7.19
N ASN A 29 -3.51 8.85 -6.51
CA ASN A 29 -3.29 8.66 -5.09
C ASN A 29 -1.82 8.27 -4.91
N GLU A 30 -1.00 9.12 -4.30
CA GLU A 30 0.41 8.82 -3.96
C GLU A 30 0.54 7.45 -3.30
N GLU A 31 -0.50 7.07 -2.55
CA GLU A 31 -0.76 5.74 -2.02
C GLU A 31 -0.63 4.61 -3.06
N ILE A 32 -1.26 4.72 -4.23
CA ILE A 32 -1.21 3.69 -5.28
C ILE A 32 0.20 3.61 -5.86
N ILE A 33 0.87 4.75 -6.06
CA ILE A 33 2.28 4.75 -6.52
C ILE A 33 3.14 4.01 -5.50
N ASN A 34 2.97 4.30 -4.20
CA ASN A 34 3.70 3.65 -3.13
C ASN A 34 3.37 2.14 -3.02
N GLN A 35 2.10 1.74 -3.20
CA GLN A 35 1.69 0.34 -3.24
C GLN A 35 2.34 -0.40 -4.41
N LEU A 36 2.31 0.18 -5.62
CA LEU A 36 2.95 -0.41 -6.80
C LEU A 36 4.48 -0.47 -6.64
N THR A 37 5.07 0.54 -6.01
CA THR A 37 6.50 0.55 -5.66
C THR A 37 6.85 -0.57 -4.68
N ALA A 38 6.10 -0.72 -3.59
CA ALA A 38 6.31 -1.76 -2.58
C ALA A 38 6.18 -3.16 -3.19
N LEU A 39 5.12 -3.36 -3.98
CA LEU A 39 4.85 -4.59 -4.69
C LEU A 39 5.97 -4.94 -5.67
N THR A 40 6.41 -3.98 -6.48
CA THR A 40 7.47 -4.20 -7.47
C THR A 40 8.80 -4.53 -6.79
N ALA A 41 9.17 -3.81 -5.73
CA ALA A 41 10.40 -4.06 -4.99
C ALA A 41 10.38 -5.43 -4.30
N GLY A 42 9.26 -5.81 -3.67
CA GLY A 42 9.10 -7.09 -3.00
C GLY A 42 9.19 -8.28 -3.95
N LEU A 43 8.50 -8.22 -5.09
CA LEU A 43 8.57 -9.27 -6.12
C LEU A 43 9.96 -9.38 -6.74
N HIS A 44 10.62 -8.23 -6.98
CA HIS A 44 11.99 -8.22 -7.48
C HIS A 44 12.95 -8.89 -6.48
N PHE A 45 12.81 -8.61 -5.18
CA PHE A 45 13.59 -9.29 -4.14
C PHE A 45 13.32 -10.80 -4.09
N LEU A 46 12.04 -11.22 -4.16
CA LEU A 46 11.70 -12.64 -4.21
C LEU A 46 12.33 -13.36 -5.41
N LYS A 47 12.38 -12.69 -6.57
CA LYS A 47 13.00 -13.22 -7.79
C LYS A 47 14.52 -13.36 -7.64
N GLU A 48 15.20 -12.28 -7.28
CA GLU A 48 16.67 -12.20 -7.34
C GLU A 48 17.37 -12.78 -6.11
N ASP A 49 16.77 -12.66 -4.92
CA ASP A 49 17.41 -13.03 -3.64
C ASP A 49 16.80 -14.28 -2.98
N CYS A 50 15.54 -14.60 -3.30
CA CYS A 50 14.80 -15.77 -2.76
C CYS A 50 14.64 -16.93 -3.78
N ASN A 51 15.14 -16.77 -5.01
CA ASN A 51 15.09 -17.78 -6.08
C ASN A 51 13.69 -18.24 -6.50
N LEU A 52 12.67 -17.39 -6.34
CA LEU A 52 11.32 -17.68 -6.84
C LEU A 52 11.28 -17.49 -8.37
N LYS A 53 11.58 -18.57 -9.10
CA LYS A 53 11.74 -18.54 -10.57
C LYS A 53 10.45 -18.22 -11.33
N GLU A 54 9.30 -18.42 -10.71
CA GLU A 54 7.99 -18.16 -11.30
C GLU A 54 7.64 -16.67 -11.34
N ILE A 55 8.48 -15.78 -10.77
CA ILE A 55 8.24 -14.35 -10.82
C ILE A 55 8.79 -13.74 -12.13
N PRO A 56 7.99 -12.99 -12.89
CA PRO A 56 8.41 -12.34 -14.13
C PRO A 56 9.46 -11.24 -13.87
N ASN A 57 10.06 -10.70 -14.93
CA ASN A 57 11.09 -9.66 -14.75
C ASN A 57 10.50 -8.34 -14.21
N LYS A 58 11.35 -7.45 -13.68
CA LYS A 58 10.92 -6.19 -13.04
C LYS A 58 9.99 -5.35 -13.94
N GLN A 59 10.24 -5.29 -15.25
CA GLN A 59 9.42 -4.52 -16.18
C GLN A 59 8.04 -5.16 -16.40
N GLU A 60 7.99 -6.49 -16.50
CA GLU A 60 6.75 -7.26 -16.59
C GLU A 60 5.90 -7.16 -15.32
N ILE A 61 6.54 -7.15 -14.14
CA ILE A 61 5.88 -6.91 -12.85
C ILE A 61 5.17 -5.55 -12.87
N ILE A 62 5.89 -4.48 -13.26
CA ILE A 62 5.33 -3.12 -13.30
C ILE A 62 4.19 -3.03 -14.30
N ASN A 63 4.36 -3.58 -15.50
CA ASN A 63 3.30 -3.60 -16.52
C ASN A 63 2.03 -4.31 -16.03
N SER A 64 2.19 -5.44 -15.34
CA SER A 64 1.08 -6.21 -14.79
C SER A 64 0.39 -5.47 -13.65
N ALA A 65 1.17 -4.85 -12.75
CA ALA A 65 0.66 -4.08 -11.63
C ALA A 65 -0.11 -2.83 -12.11
N ILE A 66 0.41 -2.12 -13.11
CA ILE A 66 -0.25 -1.02 -13.81
C ILE A 66 -1.56 -1.47 -14.46
N LYS A 67 -1.54 -2.61 -15.18
CA LYS A 67 -2.74 -3.16 -15.81
C LYS A 67 -3.83 -3.46 -14.78
N ILE A 68 -3.47 -4.07 -13.65
CA ILE A 68 -4.40 -4.40 -12.56
C ILE A 68 -4.99 -3.11 -11.94
N ALA A 69 -4.17 -2.10 -11.67
CA ALA A 69 -4.66 -0.81 -11.16
C ALA A 69 -5.60 -0.10 -12.15
N ASN A 70 -5.27 -0.12 -13.45
CA ASN A 70 -6.10 0.46 -14.49
C ASN A 70 -7.45 -0.28 -14.61
N LEU A 71 -7.48 -1.61 -14.50
CA LEU A 71 -8.72 -2.42 -14.53
C LEU A 71 -9.68 -2.07 -13.39
N LYS A 72 -9.16 -1.64 -12.24
CA LYS A 72 -9.97 -1.18 -11.11
C LYS A 72 -10.46 0.27 -11.25
N GLY A 73 -10.12 0.94 -12.34
CA GLY A 73 -10.44 2.35 -12.57
C GLY A 73 -9.67 3.29 -11.65
N GLU A 74 -8.57 2.83 -11.05
CA GLU A 74 -7.89 3.53 -9.97
C GLU A 74 -7.02 4.69 -10.50
N ILE A 75 -6.28 4.56 -11.63
CA ILE A 75 -5.47 5.65 -12.23
C ILE A 75 -5.17 5.36 -13.72
N THR A 76 -4.80 6.40 -14.50
CA THR A 76 -3.91 6.26 -15.69
C THR A 76 -2.44 6.21 -15.25
N THR A 77 -1.98 5.07 -14.74
CA THR A 77 -0.65 4.90 -14.11
C THR A 77 0.54 5.05 -15.07
N SER A 78 0.32 5.11 -16.39
CA SER A 78 1.39 5.20 -17.40
C SER A 78 2.29 6.43 -17.22
N LYS A 79 1.76 7.55 -16.71
CA LYS A 79 2.54 8.75 -16.39
C LYS A 79 3.58 8.53 -15.28
N TYR A 80 3.34 7.57 -14.39
CA TYR A 80 4.14 7.31 -13.19
C TYR A 80 5.07 6.11 -13.34
N HIS A 81 5.12 5.49 -14.52
CA HIS A 81 5.93 4.29 -14.77
C HIS A 81 7.40 4.47 -14.37
N ASN A 82 8.04 5.55 -14.80
CA ASN A 82 9.45 5.82 -14.47
C ASN A 82 9.65 6.13 -12.98
N GLU A 83 8.68 6.80 -12.35
CA GLU A 83 8.72 7.06 -10.92
C GLU A 83 8.66 5.75 -10.13
N ILE A 84 7.74 4.85 -10.49
CA ILE A 84 7.60 3.53 -9.88
C ILE A 84 8.90 2.74 -10.07
N ILE A 85 9.50 2.70 -11.26
CA ILE A 85 10.78 2.02 -11.51
C ILE A 85 11.86 2.50 -10.54
N ASN A 86 12.04 3.81 -10.46
CA ASN A 86 13.11 4.42 -9.68
C ASN A 86 12.89 4.18 -8.18
N LYS A 87 11.68 4.47 -7.67
CA LYS A 87 11.34 4.23 -6.26
C LYS A 87 11.45 2.75 -5.87
N SER A 88 11.06 1.85 -6.77
CA SER A 88 11.16 0.40 -6.51
C SER A 88 12.61 -0.07 -6.46
N GLU A 89 13.52 0.57 -7.19
CA GLU A 89 14.95 0.26 -7.08
C GLU A 89 15.50 0.66 -5.72
N PHE A 90 15.19 1.86 -5.23
CA PHE A 90 15.60 2.30 -3.89
C PHE A 90 15.05 1.36 -2.82
N LEU A 91 13.75 1.06 -2.86
CA LEU A 91 13.14 0.17 -1.87
C LEU A 91 13.67 -1.26 -1.95
N TYR A 92 14.04 -1.75 -3.13
CA TYR A 92 14.71 -3.04 -3.27
C TYR A 92 16.06 -3.06 -2.54
N GLN A 93 16.85 -1.99 -2.66
CA GLN A 93 18.11 -1.86 -1.90
C GLN A 93 17.88 -1.75 -0.39
N ASP A 94 16.81 -1.07 0.03
CA ASP A 94 16.42 -0.98 1.44
C ASP A 94 16.04 -2.38 1.99
N ILE A 95 15.21 -3.14 1.27
CA ILE A 95 14.88 -4.54 1.64
C ILE A 95 16.14 -5.39 1.74
N LYS A 96 17.09 -5.22 0.80
CA LYS A 96 18.34 -5.99 0.77
C LYS A 96 19.26 -5.67 1.95
N SER A 97 19.36 -4.39 2.31
CA SER A 97 20.25 -3.89 3.37
C SER A 97 19.68 -4.01 4.79
N ASP A 98 18.36 -4.21 4.93
CA ASP A 98 17.72 -4.45 6.23
C ASP A 98 18.38 -5.62 7.00
N LEU A 99 18.41 -5.54 8.34
CA LEU A 99 19.15 -6.52 9.16
C LEU A 99 18.39 -7.83 9.41
N THR A 100 17.11 -7.91 9.02
CA THR A 100 16.32 -9.13 9.12
C THR A 100 16.95 -10.26 8.31
N ALA A 101 16.92 -11.48 8.85
CA ALA A 101 17.50 -12.64 8.18
C ALA A 101 16.86 -12.84 6.79
N LYS A 102 17.67 -13.14 5.76
CA LYS A 102 17.18 -13.31 4.39
C LYS A 102 16.03 -14.30 4.29
N ASN A 103 16.13 -15.43 4.98
CA ASN A 103 15.07 -16.45 4.99
C ASN A 103 13.75 -15.91 5.55
N THR A 104 13.80 -15.09 6.61
CA THR A 104 12.62 -14.43 7.18
C THR A 104 12.00 -13.46 6.18
N LYS A 105 12.80 -12.61 5.53
CA LYS A 105 12.31 -11.70 4.48
C LYS A 105 11.64 -12.45 3.34
N CYS A 106 12.23 -13.56 2.89
CA CYS A 106 11.66 -14.38 1.82
C CYS A 106 10.30 -14.95 2.20
N LEU A 107 10.19 -15.56 3.38
CA LEU A 107 8.93 -16.15 3.87
C LEU A 107 7.83 -15.08 4.03
N GLU A 108 8.16 -13.96 4.69
CA GLU A 108 7.18 -12.89 4.94
C GLU A 108 6.70 -12.23 3.64
N LEU A 109 7.62 -11.93 2.71
CA LEU A 109 7.27 -11.34 1.43
C LEU A 109 6.50 -12.33 0.54
N GLU A 110 6.88 -13.61 0.53
CA GLU A 110 6.18 -14.63 -0.24
C GLU A 110 4.73 -14.77 0.26
N GLU A 111 4.52 -14.93 1.56
CA GLU A 111 3.19 -15.03 2.17
C GLU A 111 2.32 -13.80 1.83
N LEU A 112 2.90 -12.61 1.91
CA LEU A 112 2.21 -11.36 1.60
C LEU A 112 1.84 -11.24 0.11
N LEU A 113 2.69 -11.74 -0.80
CA LEU A 113 2.63 -11.45 -2.23
C LEU A 113 2.07 -12.60 -3.08
N ILE A 114 1.85 -13.80 -2.51
CA ILE A 114 1.19 -14.93 -3.19
C ILE A 114 -0.06 -14.51 -3.98
N PRO A 115 -1.03 -13.75 -3.41
CA PRO A 115 -2.26 -13.39 -4.13
C PRO A 115 -2.01 -12.53 -5.38
N PHE A 116 -0.86 -11.87 -5.47
CA PHE A 116 -0.46 -11.12 -6.65
C PHE A 116 0.34 -11.99 -7.63
N ILE A 117 1.24 -12.85 -7.14
CA ILE A 117 1.99 -13.80 -7.97
C ILE A 117 1.02 -14.67 -8.79
N GLU A 118 -0.04 -15.17 -8.16
CA GLU A 118 -1.10 -15.95 -8.82
C GLU A 118 -1.88 -15.20 -9.90
N LYS A 119 -1.88 -13.85 -9.88
CA LYS A 119 -2.61 -13.01 -10.85
C LYS A 119 -1.78 -12.57 -12.04
N ILE A 120 -0.46 -12.63 -11.93
CA ILE A 120 0.47 -12.18 -12.99
C ILE A 120 1.07 -13.34 -13.77
N ASN A 121 1.00 -14.55 -13.23
CA ASN A 121 1.28 -15.81 -13.92
C ASN A 121 0.07 -16.27 -14.74
#